data_AF-A0A3B0RVN5-F1
#
_entry.id   AF-A0A3B0RVN5-F1
#
_cell.length_a   1.000
_cell.length_b   1.000
_cell.length_c   1.000
_cell.angle_alpha   90.00
_cell.angle_beta   90.00
_cell.angle_gamma   90.00
#
_symmetry.space_group_name_H-M   'P 1'
#
loop_
_entity.id
_entity.type
_entity.pdbx_description
1 polymer ?
#
loop_
_entity_poly.entity_id
_entity_poly.type
_entity_poly.pdbx_seq_one_letter_code
_entity_poly.pdbx_strand_id
1 'polypeptide(L)'
;MMKYPAFIAANRFGMGARPGDLKKISANPKRWLEKQLSDGPHMPRPLRAMKSSPELAREFLRLRENRRKAKKANLEGEVKKNQKIIRQKFMKEVQARTIAALNTEYPLQERLARFWADHFTVSSTNANTRPLVGSFEREAIRPHILGKFEDMLIRVTSHPAMLLYLDNFQSIGPNSKGGKRRNRGLNENLAREILEL
;
A
#
# COMPACT_ATOMS: atom_id res chain seq x y z
N MET A 1 -26.92 11.58 -29.02
CA MET A 1 -26.16 10.39 -29.45
C MET A 1 -25.42 9.81 -28.24
N MET A 2 -25.53 8.50 -28.02
CA MET A 2 -25.06 7.82 -26.80
C MET A 2 -23.54 8.00 -26.63
N LYS A 3 -23.09 8.48 -25.47
CA LYS A 3 -21.68 8.73 -25.14
C LYS A 3 -20.90 7.44 -24.85
N TYR A 4 -21.09 6.41 -25.66
CA TYR A 4 -20.61 5.06 -25.38
C TYR A 4 -19.08 4.98 -25.22
N PRO A 5 -18.26 5.62 -26.09
CA PRO A 5 -16.80 5.64 -25.87
C PRO A 5 -16.38 6.39 -24.59
N ALA A 6 -17.06 7.47 -24.23
CA ALA A 6 -16.78 8.19 -22.98
C ALA A 6 -17.18 7.37 -21.75
N PHE A 7 -18.27 6.61 -21.83
CA PHE A 7 -18.70 5.69 -20.79
C PHE A 7 -17.68 4.54 -20.62
N ILE A 8 -17.18 3.96 -21.71
CA ILE A 8 -16.11 2.96 -21.65
C ILE A 8 -14.86 3.55 -20.98
N ALA A 9 -14.40 4.72 -21.44
CA ALA A 9 -13.21 5.36 -20.87
C ALA A 9 -13.36 5.60 -19.35
N ALA A 10 -14.49 6.15 -18.90
CA ALA A 10 -14.69 6.44 -17.49
C ALA A 10 -14.82 5.19 -16.59
N ASN A 11 -15.49 4.13 -17.07
CA ASN A 11 -15.85 2.97 -16.23
C ASN A 11 -14.89 1.79 -16.37
N ARG A 12 -14.38 1.52 -17.59
CA ARG A 12 -13.45 0.40 -17.82
C ARG A 12 -12.02 0.77 -17.48
N PHE A 13 -11.65 2.02 -17.72
CA PHE A 13 -10.32 2.53 -17.49
C PHE A 13 -10.23 3.52 -16.34
N GLY A 14 -11.34 3.87 -15.69
CA GLY A 14 -11.36 4.75 -14.52
C GLY A 14 -12.12 4.19 -13.32
N MET A 15 -12.39 5.06 -12.34
CA MET A 15 -13.12 4.74 -11.11
C MET A 15 -14.65 4.93 -11.27
N GLY A 16 -15.13 5.10 -12.50
CA GLY A 16 -16.50 5.51 -12.81
C GLY A 16 -16.59 7.02 -13.10
N ALA A 17 -17.67 7.43 -13.76
CA ALA A 17 -17.88 8.83 -14.13
C ALA A 17 -18.53 9.63 -12.99
N ARG A 18 -17.97 10.79 -12.64
CA ARG A 18 -18.62 11.77 -11.76
C ARG A 18 -19.61 12.64 -12.55
N PRO A 19 -20.49 13.41 -11.88
CA PRO A 19 -21.32 14.40 -12.55
C PRO A 19 -20.49 15.31 -13.46
N GLY A 20 -20.86 15.37 -14.74
CA GLY A 20 -20.15 16.16 -15.75
C GLY A 20 -18.97 15.48 -16.45
N ASP A 21 -18.41 14.39 -15.90
CA ASP A 21 -17.22 13.74 -16.50
C ASP A 21 -17.53 13.19 -17.90
N LEU A 22 -18.68 12.55 -18.11
CA LEU A 22 -19.06 12.06 -19.44
C LEU A 22 -19.15 13.17 -20.48
N LYS A 23 -19.51 14.40 -20.10
CA LYS A 23 -19.50 15.57 -21.00
C LYS A 23 -18.08 16.03 -21.31
N LYS A 24 -17.18 16.04 -20.32
CA LYS A 24 -15.77 16.37 -20.51
C LYS A 24 -15.08 15.34 -21.42
N ILE A 25 -15.28 14.06 -21.14
CA ILE A 25 -14.63 12.95 -21.85
C ILE A 25 -15.17 12.82 -23.28
N SER A 26 -16.46 13.11 -23.52
CA SER A 26 -17.07 12.91 -24.85
C SER A 26 -16.43 13.71 -25.99
N ALA A 27 -15.67 14.77 -25.70
CA ALA A 27 -14.95 15.51 -26.73
C ALA A 27 -13.86 14.67 -27.41
N ASN A 28 -13.07 13.92 -26.63
CA ASN A 28 -12.07 12.99 -27.16
C ASN A 28 -11.68 11.95 -26.07
N PRO A 29 -12.40 10.82 -25.99
CA PRO A 29 -12.16 9.81 -24.94
C PRO A 29 -10.78 9.17 -25.00
N LYS A 30 -10.24 8.94 -26.21
CA LYS A 30 -8.90 8.37 -26.39
C LYS A 30 -7.83 9.31 -25.84
N ARG A 31 -7.86 10.59 -26.24
CA ARG A 31 -6.93 11.60 -25.74
C ARG A 31 -7.06 11.81 -24.23
N TRP A 32 -8.27 11.68 -23.67
CA TRP A 32 -8.47 11.72 -22.22
C TRP A 32 -7.78 10.56 -21.49
N LEU A 33 -7.74 9.36 -22.09
CA LEU A 33 -6.98 8.23 -21.54
C LEU A 33 -5.47 8.40 -21.70
N GLU A 34 -5.01 8.80 -22.89
CA GLU A 34 -3.58 9.03 -23.17
C GLU A 34 -2.99 10.04 -22.18
N LYS A 35 -3.72 11.12 -21.86
CA LYS A 35 -3.29 12.11 -20.85
C LYS A 35 -3.02 11.50 -19.48
N GLN A 36 -3.76 10.47 -19.08
CA GLN A 36 -3.56 9.83 -17.78
C GLN A 36 -2.27 9.02 -17.70
N LEU A 37 -1.62 8.77 -18.82
CA LEU A 37 -0.35 8.06 -18.92
C LEU A 37 0.83 9.01 -19.21
N SER A 38 0.58 10.25 -19.66
CA SER A 38 1.63 11.19 -20.05
C SER A 38 2.20 12.03 -18.92
N ASP A 39 1.43 12.30 -17.87
CA ASP A 39 1.77 13.30 -16.84
C ASP A 39 2.58 12.71 -15.67
N GLY A 40 3.16 11.52 -15.87
CA GLY A 40 3.87 10.76 -14.84
C GLY A 40 2.97 10.28 -13.69
N PRO A 41 3.52 9.52 -12.72
CA PRO A 41 2.75 9.02 -11.59
C PRO A 41 2.30 10.15 -10.65
N HIS A 42 1.00 10.29 -10.49
CA HIS A 42 0.37 11.29 -9.63
C HIS A 42 0.12 10.73 -8.22
N MET A 43 0.57 11.48 -7.20
CA MET A 43 0.27 11.20 -5.80
C MET A 43 -0.83 12.15 -5.29
N PRO A 44 -2.07 11.66 -5.05
CA PRO A 44 -3.17 12.46 -4.52
C PRO A 44 -2.82 13.15 -3.20
N ARG A 45 -3.30 14.39 -3.03
CA ARG A 45 -3.04 15.20 -1.82
C ARG A 45 -3.40 14.48 -0.50
N PRO A 46 -4.55 13.78 -0.36
CA PRO A 46 -4.86 13.06 0.88
C PRO A 46 -3.82 11.99 1.23
N LEU A 47 -3.26 11.32 0.23
CA LEU A 47 -2.22 10.30 0.43
C LEU A 47 -0.86 10.92 0.70
N ARG A 48 -0.50 12.01 0.01
CA ARG A 48 0.75 12.74 0.24
C ARG A 48 0.84 13.34 1.65
N ALA A 49 -0.30 13.64 2.27
CA ALA A 49 -0.37 14.17 3.64
C ALA A 49 -0.16 13.09 4.73
N MET A 50 -0.10 11.80 4.36
CA MET A 50 0.11 10.71 5.30
C MET A 50 1.58 10.59 5.68
N LYS A 51 1.84 10.04 6.86
CA LYS A 51 3.20 9.81 7.38
C LYS A 51 3.97 8.82 6.50
N SER A 52 5.29 8.97 6.47
CA SER A 52 6.20 8.03 5.80
C SER A 52 6.35 6.72 6.58
N SER A 53 6.83 5.66 5.92
CA SER A 53 7.15 4.37 6.56
C SER A 53 8.07 4.51 7.79
N PRO A 54 9.18 5.29 7.76
CA PRO A 54 10.03 5.46 8.94
C PRO A 54 9.34 6.16 10.12
N GLU A 55 8.44 7.11 9.87
CA GLU A 55 7.65 7.76 10.91
C GLU A 55 6.61 6.82 11.52
N LEU A 56 5.90 6.06 10.67
CA LEU A 56 4.93 5.06 11.09
C LEU A 56 5.60 3.94 11.89
N ALA A 57 6.76 3.46 11.44
CA ALA A 57 7.55 2.44 12.13
C ALA A 57 7.97 2.90 13.54
N ARG A 58 8.53 4.12 13.67
CA ARG A 58 8.91 4.69 14.97
C ARG A 58 7.70 4.79 15.92
N GLU A 59 6.57 5.26 15.41
CA GLU A 59 5.35 5.38 16.21
C GLU A 59 4.80 4.01 16.62
N PHE A 60 4.81 3.04 15.71
CA PHE A 60 4.38 1.67 16.01
C PHE A 60 5.26 0.97 17.03
N LEU A 61 6.59 1.14 16.96
CA LEU A 61 7.52 0.58 17.94
C LEU A 61 7.25 1.13 19.35
N ARG A 62 6.98 2.44 19.48
CA ARG A 62 6.57 3.05 20.76
C ARG A 62 5.25 2.47 21.28
N LEU A 63 4.23 2.36 20.43
CA LEU A 63 2.94 1.77 20.81
C LEU A 63 3.08 0.29 21.23
N ARG A 64 3.95 -0.47 20.55
CA ARG A 64 4.25 -1.86 20.89
C ARG A 64 4.93 -1.97 22.25
N GLU A 65 5.89 -1.10 22.55
CA GLU A 65 6.56 -1.06 23.85
C GLU A 65 5.58 -0.68 24.98
N ASN A 66 4.78 0.37 24.79
CA ASN A 66 3.77 0.79 25.75
C ASN A 66 2.76 -0.32 26.03
N ARG A 67 2.29 -1.02 24.99
CA ARG A 67 1.40 -2.17 25.14
C ARG A 67 2.07 -3.30 25.92
N ARG A 68 3.37 -3.57 25.70
CA ARG A 68 4.12 -4.60 26.44
C ARG A 68 4.24 -4.23 27.93
N LYS A 69 4.56 -2.97 28.24
CA LYS A 69 4.63 -2.47 29.63
C LYS A 69 3.27 -2.55 30.33
N ALA A 70 2.21 -2.08 29.67
CA ALA A 70 0.84 -2.14 30.19
C ALA A 70 0.38 -3.58 30.45
N LYS A 71 0.69 -4.52 29.55
CA LYS A 71 0.42 -5.95 29.77
C LYS A 71 1.15 -6.51 31.00
N LYS A 72 2.44 -6.18 31.16
CA LYS A 72 3.22 -6.63 32.32
C LYS A 72 2.67 -6.05 33.63
N ALA A 73 2.10 -4.86 33.58
CA ALA A 73 1.48 -4.18 34.72
C ALA A 73 -0.02 -4.50 34.90
N ASN A 74 -0.59 -5.44 34.14
CA ASN A 74 -2.02 -5.77 34.15
C ASN A 74 -2.98 -4.57 33.94
N LEU A 75 -2.54 -3.56 33.17
CA LEU A 75 -3.33 -2.37 32.85
C LEU A 75 -4.15 -2.57 31.56
N GLU A 76 -5.28 -3.27 31.65
CA GLU A 76 -6.11 -3.61 30.48
C GLU A 76 -6.59 -2.39 29.68
N GLY A 77 -6.96 -1.30 30.36
CA GLY A 77 -7.42 -0.06 29.72
C GLY A 77 -6.38 0.53 28.76
N GLU A 78 -5.11 0.54 29.16
CA GLU A 78 -4.00 1.02 28.34
C GLU A 78 -3.69 0.08 27.16
N VAL A 79 -3.88 -1.23 27.33
CA VAL A 79 -3.77 -2.19 26.22
C VAL A 79 -4.84 -1.92 25.16
N LYS A 80 -6.10 -1.75 25.57
CA LYS A 80 -7.23 -1.44 24.67
C LYS A 80 -7.04 -0.09 23.98
N LYS A 81 -6.58 0.93 24.70
CA LYS A 81 -6.26 2.26 24.17
C LYS A 81 -5.20 2.20 23.07
N ASN A 82 -4.08 1.48 23.29
CA ASN A 82 -3.04 1.30 22.28
C ASN A 82 -3.55 0.60 21.01
N GLN A 83 -4.37 -0.46 21.17
CA GLN A 83 -5.00 -1.14 20.03
C GLN A 83 -5.94 -0.19 19.25
N LYS A 84 -6.73 0.61 19.95
CA LYS A 84 -7.62 1.62 19.35
C LYS A 84 -6.83 2.64 18.53
N ILE A 85 -5.69 3.13 19.04
CA ILE A 85 -4.82 4.07 18.32
C ILE A 85 -4.30 3.47 17.01
N ILE A 86 -3.81 2.23 17.03
CA ILE A 86 -3.34 1.54 15.82
C ILE A 86 -4.47 1.41 14.79
N ARG A 87 -5.66 0.99 15.23
CA ARG A 87 -6.84 0.87 14.36
C ARG A 87 -7.23 2.22 13.76
N GLN A 88 -7.29 3.28 14.56
CA GLN A 88 -7.66 4.62 14.08
C GLN A 88 -6.67 5.14 13.03
N LYS A 89 -5.37 4.90 13.22
CA LYS A 89 -4.35 5.29 12.23
C LYS A 89 -4.51 4.55 10.91
N PHE A 90 -4.73 3.24 10.97
CA PHE A 90 -5.05 2.46 9.77
C PHE A 90 -6.33 2.97 9.09
N MET A 91 -7.37 3.30 9.84
CA MET A 91 -8.60 3.86 9.26
C MET A 91 -8.37 5.22 8.58
N LYS A 92 -7.42 6.04 9.05
CA LYS A 92 -7.03 7.28 8.35
C LYS A 92 -6.39 7.00 6.99
N GLU A 93 -5.59 5.94 6.88
CA GLU A 93 -5.02 5.48 5.60
C GLU A 93 -6.13 5.04 4.63
N VAL A 94 -7.07 4.23 5.11
CA VAL A 94 -8.23 3.80 4.33
C VAL A 94 -9.06 5.00 3.87
N GLN A 95 -9.31 5.96 4.76
CA GLN A 95 -10.05 7.18 4.42
C GLN A 95 -9.32 8.01 3.36
N ALA A 96 -8.01 8.22 3.51
CA ALA A 96 -7.21 8.96 2.53
C ALA A 96 -7.23 8.28 1.15
N ARG A 97 -7.09 6.96 1.11
CA ARG A 97 -7.18 6.16 -0.13
C ARG A 97 -8.56 6.25 -0.78
N THR A 98 -9.64 6.26 0.00
CA THR A 98 -11.01 6.42 -0.50
C THR A 98 -11.24 7.83 -1.05
N ILE A 99 -10.85 8.87 -0.31
CA ILE A 99 -10.99 10.27 -0.77
C ILE A 99 -10.18 10.50 -2.05
N ALA A 100 -8.98 9.93 -2.14
CA ALA A 100 -8.15 9.98 -3.35
C ALA A 100 -8.88 9.37 -4.55
N ALA A 101 -9.43 8.17 -4.42
CA ALA A 101 -10.15 7.50 -5.50
C ALA A 101 -11.42 8.24 -5.95
N LEU A 102 -12.13 8.90 -5.02
CA LEU A 102 -13.34 9.66 -5.34
C LEU A 102 -13.07 10.99 -6.04
N ASN A 103 -11.90 11.60 -5.80
CA ASN A 103 -11.62 12.98 -6.21
C ASN A 103 -10.45 13.10 -7.21
N THR A 104 -9.85 11.99 -7.63
CA THR A 104 -8.70 12.03 -8.55
C THR A 104 -9.07 12.58 -9.92
N GLU A 105 -8.13 13.30 -10.53
CA GLU A 105 -8.17 13.66 -11.95
C GLU A 105 -7.45 12.60 -12.82
N TYR A 106 -6.85 11.58 -12.20
CA TYR A 106 -6.14 10.46 -12.84
C TYR A 106 -6.75 9.10 -12.45
N PRO A 107 -8.03 8.83 -12.78
CA PRO A 107 -8.71 7.60 -12.36
C PRO A 107 -8.11 6.29 -12.92
N LEU A 108 -7.44 6.32 -14.06
CA LEU A 108 -6.68 5.18 -14.60
C LEU A 108 -5.46 4.86 -13.74
N GLN A 109 -4.74 5.88 -13.27
CA GLN A 109 -3.62 5.67 -12.36
C GLN A 109 -4.10 5.09 -11.01
N GLU A 110 -5.27 5.51 -10.51
CA GLU A 110 -5.86 4.89 -9.31
C GLU A 110 -6.23 3.42 -9.53
N ARG A 111 -6.73 3.05 -10.71
CA ARG A 111 -6.96 1.63 -11.06
C ARG A 111 -5.64 0.85 -11.09
N LEU A 112 -4.60 1.39 -11.74
CA LEU A 112 -3.29 0.73 -11.81
C LEU A 112 -2.68 0.55 -10.41
N ALA A 113 -2.74 1.59 -9.56
CA ALA A 113 -2.27 1.49 -8.17
C ALA A 113 -3.01 0.39 -7.39
N ARG A 114 -4.33 0.25 -7.59
CA ARG A 114 -5.14 -0.81 -6.96
C ARG A 114 -4.81 -2.19 -7.50
N PHE A 115 -4.63 -2.32 -8.82
CA PHE A 115 -4.21 -3.56 -9.45
C PHE A 115 -2.87 -4.04 -8.89
N TRP A 116 -1.86 -3.16 -8.86
CA TRP A 116 -0.54 -3.52 -8.34
C TRP A 116 -0.52 -3.75 -6.82
N ALA A 117 -1.36 -3.05 -6.05
CA ALA A 117 -1.51 -3.31 -4.62
C ALA A 117 -2.19 -4.64 -4.31
N ASP A 118 -2.98 -5.16 -5.25
CA ASP A 118 -3.60 -6.49 -5.18
C ASP A 118 -2.63 -7.58 -5.65
N HIS A 119 -1.88 -7.32 -6.73
CA HIS A 119 -0.85 -8.25 -7.22
C HIS A 119 0.29 -8.43 -6.18
N PHE A 120 0.84 -7.34 -5.65
CA PHE A 120 1.85 -7.38 -4.58
C PHE A 120 1.23 -7.28 -3.18
N THR A 121 0.23 -8.11 -2.91
CA THR A 121 -0.59 -8.00 -1.70
C THR A 121 0.24 -8.05 -0.41
N VAL A 122 -0.03 -7.10 0.49
CA VAL A 122 0.37 -7.16 1.91
C VAL A 122 -0.87 -7.13 2.80
N SER A 123 -0.97 -8.09 3.72
CA SER A 123 -2.18 -8.19 4.52
C SER A 123 -2.22 -7.22 5.71
N SER A 124 -3.35 -6.53 5.85
CA SER A 124 -3.65 -5.72 7.02
C SER A 124 -4.22 -6.52 8.20
N THR A 125 -4.44 -7.83 8.06
CA THR A 125 -4.92 -8.68 9.17
C THR A 125 -3.81 -8.91 10.21
N ASN A 126 -2.55 -8.95 9.77
CA ASN A 126 -1.38 -9.03 10.64
C ASN A 126 -1.18 -7.70 11.38
N ALA A 127 -1.20 -7.74 12.72
CA ALA A 127 -1.06 -6.56 13.56
C ALA A 127 0.32 -5.87 13.43
N ASN A 128 1.36 -6.60 13.04
CA ASN A 128 2.71 -6.05 12.84
C ASN A 128 2.85 -5.37 11.47
N THR A 129 2.12 -5.85 10.45
CA THR A 129 2.16 -5.31 9.08
C THR A 129 1.17 -4.15 8.90
N ARG A 130 -0.01 -4.21 9.53
CA ARG A 130 -1.11 -3.23 9.41
C ARG A 130 -0.67 -1.76 9.44
N PRO A 131 0.27 -1.31 10.31
CA PRO A 131 0.68 0.10 10.35
C PRO A 131 1.37 0.60 9.08
N LEU A 132 1.90 -0.29 8.25
CA LEU A 132 2.74 0.03 7.09
C LEU A 132 2.07 -0.28 5.74
N VAL A 133 0.86 -0.86 5.75
CA VAL A 133 0.13 -1.22 4.52
C VAL A 133 -0.17 0.01 3.66
N GLY A 134 -0.56 1.13 4.29
CA GLY A 134 -0.82 2.37 3.56
C GLY A 134 0.44 2.94 2.91
N SER A 135 1.55 2.99 3.66
CA SER A 135 2.81 3.52 3.15
C SER A 135 3.42 2.63 2.08
N PHE A 136 3.23 1.32 2.15
CA PHE A 136 3.60 0.38 1.09
C PHE A 136 3.02 0.77 -0.27
N GLU A 137 1.70 1.01 -0.36
CA GLU A 137 1.09 1.44 -1.61
C GLU A 137 1.65 2.79 -2.09
N ARG A 138 1.87 3.74 -1.17
CA ARG A 138 2.36 5.08 -1.50
C ARG A 138 3.83 5.13 -1.92
N GLU A 139 4.67 4.31 -1.32
CA GLU A 139 6.12 4.42 -1.43
C GLU A 139 6.69 3.39 -2.39
N ALA A 140 6.10 2.19 -2.47
CA ALA A 140 6.61 1.10 -3.31
C ALA A 140 5.84 0.95 -4.64
N ILE A 141 4.55 1.28 -4.68
CA ILE A 141 3.70 1.03 -5.85
C ILE A 141 3.46 2.31 -6.64
N ARG A 142 2.79 3.29 -6.03
CA ARG A 142 2.29 4.50 -6.71
C ARG A 142 3.35 5.27 -7.50
N PRO A 143 4.61 5.43 -7.03
CA PRO A 143 5.63 6.14 -7.80
C PRO A 143 6.11 5.38 -9.05
N HIS A 144 5.75 4.10 -9.19
CA HIS A 144 6.28 3.21 -10.22
C HIS A 144 5.21 2.68 -11.20
N ILE A 145 3.93 3.05 -11.03
CA ILE A 145 2.80 2.51 -11.84
C ILE A 145 2.87 2.79 -13.34
N LEU A 146 3.65 3.79 -13.77
CA LEU A 146 3.90 4.12 -15.17
C LEU A 146 5.37 3.87 -15.59
N GLY A 147 6.15 3.21 -14.72
CA GLY A 147 7.58 2.97 -14.92
C GLY A 147 7.89 1.53 -15.32
N LYS A 148 9.15 1.13 -15.13
CA LYS A 148 9.58 -0.26 -15.33
C LYS A 148 9.08 -1.15 -14.20
N PHE A 149 8.64 -2.35 -14.54
CA PHE A 149 8.24 -3.36 -13.57
C PHE A 149 9.37 -3.70 -12.58
N GLU A 150 10.60 -3.83 -13.07
CA GLU A 150 11.78 -4.13 -12.24
C GLU A 150 11.97 -3.11 -11.10
N ASP A 151 11.81 -1.82 -11.40
CA ASP A 151 11.93 -0.77 -10.39
C ASP A 151 10.85 -0.92 -9.30
N MET A 152 9.62 -1.25 -9.70
CA MET A 152 8.52 -1.51 -8.75
C MET A 152 8.82 -2.76 -7.93
N LEU A 153 9.25 -3.86 -8.56
CA LEU A 153 9.55 -5.12 -7.90
C LEU A 153 10.62 -4.94 -6.83
N ILE A 154 11.71 -4.23 -7.14
CA ILE A 154 12.77 -3.93 -6.16
C ILE A 154 12.20 -3.13 -4.98
N ARG A 155 11.35 -2.14 -5.24
CA ARG A 155 10.76 -1.30 -4.18
C ARG A 155 9.76 -2.07 -3.32
N VAL A 156 8.95 -2.91 -3.93
CA VAL A 156 7.99 -3.77 -3.23
C VAL A 156 8.71 -4.76 -2.32
N THR A 157 9.69 -5.50 -2.86
CA THR A 157 10.37 -6.59 -2.15
C THR A 157 11.28 -6.09 -1.03
N SER A 158 11.77 -4.85 -1.12
CA SER A 158 12.57 -4.20 -0.08
C SER A 158 11.75 -3.40 0.95
N HIS A 159 10.45 -3.19 0.72
CA HIS A 159 9.63 -2.37 1.61
C HIS A 159 9.39 -3.07 2.97
N PRO A 160 9.51 -2.37 4.12
CA PRO A 160 9.33 -2.97 5.44
C PRO A 160 8.00 -3.71 5.65
N ALA A 161 6.93 -3.26 5.03
CA ALA A 161 5.62 -3.95 5.06
C ALA A 161 5.70 -5.37 4.46
N MET A 162 6.34 -5.52 3.29
CA MET A 162 6.48 -6.81 2.61
C MET A 162 7.40 -7.74 3.40
N LEU A 163 8.53 -7.21 3.88
CA LEU A 163 9.48 -7.95 4.71
C LEU A 163 8.86 -8.47 6.02
N LEU A 164 7.94 -7.70 6.62
CA LEU A 164 7.17 -8.13 7.80
C LEU A 164 6.05 -9.10 7.45
N TYR A 165 5.39 -8.93 6.32
CA TYR A 165 4.27 -9.76 5.90
C TYR A 165 4.72 -11.20 5.62
N LEU A 166 5.84 -11.38 4.93
CA LEU A 166 6.39 -12.69 4.56
C LEU A 166 7.47 -13.18 5.53
N ASP A 167 7.57 -12.55 6.70
CA ASP A 167 8.52 -12.91 7.76
C ASP A 167 9.99 -12.94 7.29
N ASN A 168 10.35 -12.18 6.25
CA ASN A 168 11.70 -12.19 5.70
C ASN A 168 12.76 -11.71 6.71
N PHE A 169 12.36 -10.88 7.69
CA PHE A 169 13.22 -10.48 8.80
C PHE A 169 13.67 -11.65 9.70
N GLN A 170 13.02 -12.83 9.59
CA GLN A 170 13.41 -14.05 10.31
C GLN A 170 14.46 -14.87 9.56
N SER A 171 14.70 -14.58 8.28
CA SER A 171 15.67 -15.29 7.44
C SER A 171 17.08 -15.14 8.01
N ILE A 172 17.79 -16.25 8.17
CA ILE A 172 19.15 -16.26 8.70
C ILE A 172 20.00 -17.26 7.94
N GLY A 173 21.23 -16.86 7.58
CA GLY A 173 22.15 -17.77 6.89
C GLY A 173 22.41 -19.01 7.76
N PRO A 174 22.17 -20.23 7.25
CA PRO A 174 22.30 -21.46 8.04
C PRO A 174 23.72 -21.66 8.58
N ASN A 175 24.72 -21.22 7.80
CA ASN A 175 26.14 -21.28 8.18
C ASN A 175 26.60 -20.12 9.08
N SER A 176 25.76 -19.13 9.34
CA SER A 176 26.10 -18.01 10.23
C SER A 176 26.19 -18.45 11.69
N LYS A 177 26.87 -17.67 12.53
CA LYS A 177 26.92 -17.92 13.98
C LYS A 177 25.52 -18.02 14.59
N GLY A 178 24.58 -17.19 14.15
CA GLY A 178 23.20 -17.21 14.64
C GLY A 178 22.40 -18.41 14.13
N GLY A 179 22.58 -18.80 12.87
CA GLY A 179 21.94 -19.99 12.27
C GLY A 179 22.33 -21.28 12.98
N LYS A 180 23.64 -21.50 13.19
CA LYS A 180 24.16 -22.65 13.93
C LYS A 180 23.68 -22.70 15.38
N ARG A 181 23.67 -21.55 16.08
CA ARG A 181 23.25 -21.49 17.50
C ARG A 181 21.76 -21.73 17.71
N ARG A 182 20.91 -21.29 16.77
CA ARG A 182 19.44 -21.36 16.90
C ARG A 182 18.82 -22.48 16.09
N ASN A 183 19.63 -23.27 15.37
CA ASN A 183 19.19 -24.26 14.39
C ASN A 183 18.14 -23.69 13.41
N ARG A 184 18.43 -22.52 12.81
CA ARG A 184 17.55 -21.81 11.87
C ARG A 184 18.22 -21.60 10.52
N GLY A 185 17.42 -21.57 9.46
CA GLY A 185 17.87 -21.34 8.08
C GLY A 185 17.15 -20.16 7.40
N LEU A 186 17.21 -20.15 6.06
CA LEU A 186 16.59 -19.14 5.23
C LEU A 186 15.05 -19.24 5.34
N ASN A 187 14.38 -18.08 5.38
CA ASN A 187 12.94 -18.02 5.15
C ASN A 187 12.71 -17.75 3.66
N GLU A 188 12.17 -18.75 2.96
CA GLU A 188 12.00 -18.72 1.51
C GLU A 188 10.66 -18.13 1.06
N ASN A 189 9.76 -17.76 1.98
CA ASN A 189 8.41 -17.30 1.63
C ASN A 189 8.46 -16.13 0.62
N LEU A 190 9.27 -15.10 0.87
CA LEU A 190 9.40 -13.99 -0.08
C LEU A 190 9.94 -14.42 -1.45
N ALA A 191 10.93 -15.33 -1.48
CA ALA A 191 11.49 -15.81 -2.74
C ALA A 191 10.46 -16.63 -3.53
N ARG A 192 9.71 -17.49 -2.84
CA ARG A 192 8.64 -18.30 -3.45
C ARG A 192 7.54 -17.41 -4.01
N GLU A 193 7.03 -16.48 -3.21
CA GLU A 193 5.96 -15.57 -3.62
C GLU A 193 6.37 -14.76 -4.85
N ILE A 194 7.63 -14.34 -5.00
CA ILE A 194 8.13 -13.63 -6.19
C ILE A 194 8.16 -14.52 -7.44
N LEU A 195 8.49 -15.81 -7.30
CA LEU A 195 8.56 -16.76 -8.41
C LEU A 195 7.19 -17.28 -8.85
N GLU A 196 6.18 -17.16 -7.99
CA GLU A 196 4.81 -17.59 -8.24
C GLU A 196 3.89 -16.46 -8.78
N LEU A 197 4.43 -15.24 -8.98
CA LEU A 197 3.69 -14.07 -9.49
C LEU A 197 3.24 -14.18 -10.95
#